data_AF-A0A1D2QTV8-F1
#
_entry.id   AF-A0A1D2QTV8-F1
#
_cell.length_a   1.000
_cell.length_b   1.000
_cell.length_c   1.000
_cell.angle_alpha   90.00
_cell.angle_beta   90.00
_cell.angle_gamma   90.00
#
_symmetry.space_group_name_H-M   'P 1'
#
loop_
_entity.id
_entity.type
_entity.pdbx_description
1 polymer ?
#
loop_
_entity_poly.entity_id
_entity_poly.type
_entity_poly.pdbx_seq_one_letter_code
_entity_poly.pdbx_strand_id
1 'polypeptide(L)'
;MSLELVVISANILQGSIPVLSLVAHFPQWKKLVSNKSSNDISLRSWTIWTISALISIFYAVVQYYVTGSGITLVFSNISVLACVLITIYLVLLYR
;
A
#
# COMPACT_ATOMS: atom_id res chain seq x y z
N MET A 1 24.47 -14.45 11.47
CA MET A 1 23.88 -13.14 11.10
C MET A 1 23.44 -12.46 12.40
N SER A 2 23.88 -11.24 12.69
CA SER A 2 23.49 -10.54 13.92
C SER A 2 22.04 -10.05 13.83
N LEU A 3 21.34 -10.00 14.96
CA LEU A 3 19.95 -9.53 15.06
C LEU A 3 19.80 -8.10 14.49
N GLU A 4 20.78 -7.25 14.76
CA GLU A 4 20.84 -5.88 14.25
C GLU A 4 20.82 -5.82 12.73
N LEU A 5 21.61 -6.67 12.06
CA LEU A 5 21.67 -6.70 10.60
C LEU A 5 20.33 -7.15 9.99
N VAL A 6 19.63 -8.08 10.65
CA VAL A 6 18.28 -8.52 10.24
C VAL A 6 17.28 -7.38 10.34
N VAL A 7 17.28 -6.64 11.46
CA VAL A 7 16.35 -5.52 11.69
C VAL A 7 16.60 -4.38 10.70
N ILE A 8 17.87 -4.03 10.45
CA ILE A 8 18.22 -3.02 9.45
C ILE A 8 17.72 -3.44 8.06
N SER A 9 18.00 -4.68 7.67
CA SER A 9 17.57 -5.20 6.36
C SER A 9 16.04 -5.21 6.22
N ALA A 10 15.32 -5.63 7.26
CA ALA A 10 13.87 -5.62 7.29
C ALA A 10 13.31 -4.20 7.12
N ASN A 11 13.89 -3.21 7.82
CA ASN A 11 13.48 -1.80 7.69
C ASN A 11 13.74 -1.24 6.28
N ILE A 12 14.89 -1.56 5.67
CA ILE A 12 15.20 -1.13 4.30
C ILE A 12 14.18 -1.72 3.31
N LEU A 13 13.92 -3.03 3.41
CA LEU A 13 12.94 -3.69 2.55
C LEU A 13 11.55 -3.10 2.76
N GLN A 14 11.13 -2.91 4.01
CA GLN A 14 9.83 -2.30 4.33
C GLN A 14 9.73 -0.86 3.80
N GLY A 15 10.81 -0.09 3.89
CA GLY A 15 10.89 1.28 3.36
C GLY A 15 10.85 1.35 1.84
N SER A 16 11.16 0.27 1.12
CA SER A 16 11.07 0.19 -0.34
C SER A 16 9.65 -0.08 -0.87
N ILE A 17 8.75 -0.63 -0.02
CA ILE A 17 7.37 -1.00 -0.38
C ILE A 17 6.59 0.17 -1.01
N PRO A 18 6.66 1.43 -0.52
CA PRO A 18 5.98 2.56 -1.15
C PRO A 18 6.39 2.79 -2.60
N VAL A 19 7.70 2.71 -2.90
CA VAL A 19 8.22 2.91 -4.26
C VAL A 19 7.73 1.79 -5.17
N LEU A 20 7.80 0.54 -4.69
CA LEU A 20 7.30 -0.61 -5.44
C LEU A 20 5.79 -0.52 -5.68
N SER A 21 5.02 -0.07 -4.69
CA SER A 21 3.58 0.14 -4.85
C SER A 21 3.28 1.23 -5.88
N LEU A 22 4.00 2.35 -5.86
CA LEU A 22 3.84 3.39 -6.89
C LEU A 22 4.13 2.83 -8.28
N VAL A 23 5.24 2.12 -8.45
CA VAL A 23 5.63 1.51 -9.73
C VAL A 23 4.58 0.50 -10.20
N ALA A 24 3.98 -0.28 -9.30
CA ALA A 24 2.95 -1.25 -9.63
C ALA A 24 1.61 -0.62 -10.02
N HIS A 25 1.19 0.45 -9.34
CA HIS A 25 -0.11 1.09 -9.59
C HIS A 25 -0.07 2.10 -10.74
N PHE A 26 1.09 2.70 -11.02
CA PHE A 26 1.23 3.75 -12.03
C PHE A 26 0.79 3.32 -13.45
N PRO A 27 1.17 2.13 -13.98
CA PRO A 27 0.66 1.66 -15.27
C PRO A 27 -0.86 1.53 -15.31
N GLN A 28 -1.46 1.07 -14.21
CA GLN A 28 -2.91 0.93 -14.09
C GLN A 28 -3.60 2.30 -14.11
N TRP A 29 -3.05 3.29 -13.40
CA TRP A 29 -3.55 4.66 -13.43
C TRP A 29 -3.47 5.26 -14.82
N LYS A 30 -2.33 5.07 -15.52
CA LYS A 30 -2.16 5.53 -16.90
C LYS A 30 -3.21 4.91 -17.83
N LYS A 31 -3.48 3.60 -17.71
CA LYS A 31 -4.50 2.90 -18.50
C LYS A 31 -5.91 3.44 -18.22
N LEU A 32 -6.26 3.63 -16.95
CA LEU A 32 -7.55 4.20 -16.53
C LEU A 32 -7.77 5.62 -17.10
N VAL A 33 -6.75 6.48 -16.99
CA VAL A 33 -6.84 7.87 -17.48
C VAL A 33 -6.90 7.91 -19.00
N SER A 34 -6.15 7.05 -19.70
CA SER A 34 -6.12 7.00 -21.17
C SER A 34 -7.42 6.44 -21.76
N ASN A 35 -7.93 5.34 -21.19
CA ASN A 35 -9.09 4.65 -21.74
C ASN A 35 -10.41 5.24 -21.27
N LYS A 36 -10.39 6.05 -20.20
CA LYS A 36 -11.59 6.63 -19.56
C LYS A 36 -12.67 5.59 -19.24
N SER A 37 -12.26 4.35 -19.00
CA SER A 37 -13.14 3.22 -18.70
C SER A 37 -12.50 2.29 -17.67
N SER A 38 -13.32 1.78 -16.74
CA SER A 38 -12.92 0.86 -15.68
C SER A 38 -13.78 -0.42 -15.61
N ASN A 39 -14.54 -0.71 -16.68
CA ASN A 39 -15.53 -1.80 -16.72
C ASN A 39 -14.97 -3.17 -16.33
N ASP A 40 -13.73 -3.48 -16.76
CA ASP A 40 -13.08 -4.77 -16.49
C ASP A 40 -12.42 -4.83 -15.11
N ILE A 41 -12.47 -3.75 -14.32
CA ILE A 41 -11.81 -3.65 -13.03
C ILE A 41 -12.80 -3.97 -11.90
N SER A 42 -12.50 -5.02 -11.15
CA SER A 42 -13.29 -5.47 -10.01
C SER A 42 -13.15 -4.52 -8.81
N LEU A 43 -14.19 -3.72 -8.54
CA LEU A 43 -14.28 -2.93 -7.31
C LEU A 43 -14.22 -3.81 -6.06
N ARG A 44 -14.80 -5.02 -6.10
CA ARG A 44 -14.77 -5.96 -4.98
C ARG A 44 -13.34 -6.32 -4.58
N SER A 45 -12.48 -6.56 -5.56
CA SER A 45 -11.06 -6.86 -5.32
C SER A 45 -10.37 -5.67 -4.64
N TRP A 46 -10.61 -4.45 -5.11
CA TRP A 46 -10.05 -3.24 -4.50
C TRP A 46 -10.58 -2.98 -3.08
N THR A 47 -11.84 -3.28 -2.79
CA THR A 47 -12.37 -3.21 -1.42
C THR A 47 -11.65 -4.18 -0.48
N ILE A 48 -11.35 -5.40 -0.94
CA ILE A 48 -10.57 -6.38 -0.15
C ILE A 48 -9.17 -5.83 0.13
N TRP A 49 -8.50 -5.25 -0.87
CA TRP A 49 -7.20 -4.61 -0.70
C TRP A 49 -7.23 -3.47 0.32
N THR A 50 -8.28 -2.64 0.31
CA THR A 50 -8.47 -1.58 1.30
C THR A 50 -8.61 -2.14 2.70
N ILE A 51 -9.47 -3.15 2.91
CA ILE A 51 -9.66 -3.77 4.23
C ILE A 51 -8.35 -4.39 4.72
N SER A 52 -7.64 -5.11 3.84
CA SER A 52 -6.34 -5.68 4.17
C SER A 52 -5.34 -4.61 4.61
N ALA A 53 -5.24 -3.50 3.87
CA ALA A 53 -4.34 -2.42 4.21
C ALA A 53 -4.71 -1.76 5.54
N LEU A 54 -6.01 -1.58 5.84
CA LEU A 54 -6.47 -1.05 7.13
C LEU A 54 -6.08 -1.96 8.30
N ILE A 55 -6.23 -3.29 8.15
CA ILE A 55 -5.79 -4.27 9.15
C ILE A 55 -4.28 -4.18 9.37
N SER A 56 -3.49 -4.09 8.29
CA SER A 56 -2.03 -3.97 8.36
C SER A 56 -1.59 -2.66 9.03
N ILE A 57 -2.26 -1.54 8.75
CA ILE A 57 -2.00 -0.26 9.43
C ILE A 57 -2.33 -0.38 10.92
N PHE A 58 -3.49 -0.94 11.27
CA PHE A 58 -3.87 -1.14 12.67
C PHE A 58 -2.81 -1.96 13.42
N TYR A 59 -2.38 -3.08 12.85
CA TYR A 59 -1.31 -3.90 13.41
C TYR A 59 -0.01 -3.11 13.58
N ALA A 60 0.42 -2.37 12.56
CA ALA A 60 1.66 -1.59 12.59
C ALA A 60 1.61 -0.49 13.66
N VAL A 61 0.47 0.18 13.83
CA VAL A 61 0.27 1.22 14.85
C VAL A 61 0.32 0.62 16.25
N VAL A 62 -0.36 -0.52 16.49
CA VAL A 62 -0.30 -1.22 17.78
C VAL A 62 1.12 -1.66 18.09
N GLN A 63 1.83 -2.24 17.11
CA GLN A 63 3.22 -2.65 17.26
C GLN A 63 4.13 -1.46 17.63
N TYR A 64 3.96 -0.32 16.97
CA TYR A 64 4.68 0.91 17.28
C TYR A 64 4.40 1.41 18.70
N TYR A 65 3.13 1.38 19.12
CA TYR A 65 2.74 1.81 20.46
C TYR A 65 3.34 0.93 21.56
N VAL A 66 3.40 -0.39 21.36
CA VAL A 66 3.90 -1.35 22.36
C VAL A 66 5.43 -1.39 22.41
N THR A 67 6.10 -1.28 21.28
CA THR A 67 7.56 -1.51 21.18
C THR A 67 8.38 -0.25 20.99
N GLY A 68 7.76 0.89 20.65
CA GLY A 68 8.44 2.11 20.22
C GLY A 68 9.18 1.97 18.86
N SER A 69 9.00 0.85 18.17
CA SER A 69 9.69 0.50 16.92
C SER A 69 8.68 0.17 15.82
N GLY A 70 9.07 0.31 14.55
CA GLY A 70 8.22 -0.04 13.41
C GLY A 70 7.53 1.15 12.73
N ILE A 71 8.02 2.37 12.92
CA ILE A 71 7.52 3.55 12.20
C ILE A 71 7.58 3.37 10.67
N THR A 72 8.60 2.67 10.17
CA THR A 72 8.76 2.32 8.75
C THR A 72 7.61 1.42 8.25
N LEU A 73 7.12 0.52 9.10
CA LEU A 73 5.98 -0.34 8.79
C LEU A 73 4.68 0.47 8.71
N VAL A 74 4.48 1.42 9.63
CA VAL A 74 3.32 2.32 9.60
C VAL A 74 3.35 3.17 8.32
N PHE A 75 4.47 3.84 8.06
CA PHE A 75 4.64 4.71 6.89
C PHE A 75 4.41 3.96 5.57
N SER A 76 4.98 2.76 5.44
CA SER A 76 4.85 1.97 4.24
C SER A 76 3.39 1.54 3.99
N ASN A 77 2.70 1.03 5.01
CA ASN A 77 1.31 0.60 4.85
C ASN A 77 0.35 1.77 4.55
N ILE A 78 0.57 2.96 5.14
CA ILE A 78 -0.19 4.16 4.80
C ILE A 78 0.03 4.55 3.34
N SER A 79 1.28 4.48 2.85
CA SER A 79 1.61 4.80 1.46
C SER A 79 0.96 3.81 0.47
N VAL A 80 0.93 2.51 0.81
CA VAL A 80 0.20 1.49 0.03
C VAL A 80 -1.29 1.80 0.01
N LEU A 81 -1.89 2.10 1.17
CA LEU A 81 -3.30 2.46 1.25
C LEU A 81 -3.60 3.68 0.38
N ALA A 82 -2.76 4.71 0.38
CA ALA A 82 -2.92 5.88 -0.48
C ALA A 82 -2.95 5.47 -1.97
N CYS A 83 -2.06 4.58 -2.41
CA CYS A 83 -2.06 4.07 -3.79
C CYS A 83 -3.35 3.30 -4.12
N VAL A 84 -3.82 2.45 -3.20
CA VAL A 84 -5.09 1.71 -3.35
C VAL A 84 -6.27 2.68 -3.45
N LEU A 85 -6.33 3.70 -2.61
CA LEU A 85 -7.40 4.70 -2.61
C LEU A 85 -7.41 5.54 -3.89
N ILE A 86 -6.24 5.95 -4.39
CA ILE A 86 -6.12 6.62 -5.70
C ILE A 86 -6.66 5.71 -6.80
N THR A 87 -6.34 4.41 -6.75
CA THR A 87 -6.83 3.46 -7.75
C THR A 87 -8.35 3.31 -7.70
N ILE A 88 -8.92 3.17 -6.51
CA ILE A 88 -10.38 3.12 -6.32
C ILE A 88 -11.03 4.40 -6.84
N TYR A 89 -10.48 5.56 -6.51
CA TYR A 89 -10.98 6.84 -7.00
C TYR A 89 -11.03 6.89 -8.52
N LEU A 90 -9.94 6.50 -9.21
CA LEU A 90 -9.89 6.46 -10.66
C LEU A 90 -10.85 5.42 -11.26
N VAL A 91 -11.02 4.27 -10.63
CA VAL A 91 -12.00 3.25 -11.06
C VAL A 91 -13.42 3.80 -10.96
N LEU A 92 -13.76 4.49 -9.87
CA LEU A 92 -15.09 5.08 -9.67
C LEU A 92 -15.33 6.26 -10.63
N LEU A 93 -14.31 7.08 -10.89
CA LEU A 93 -14.41 8.23 -11.80
C LEU A 93 -14.66 7.80 -13.26
N TYR A 94 -14.08 6.68 -13.68
CA TYR A 94 -14.18 6.15 -15.05
C TYR A 94 -15.07 4.91 -15.14
N ARG A 95 -15.98 4.73 -14.19
CA ARG A 95 -16.96 3.64 -14.19
C ARG A 95 -18.05 3.90 -15.23
#